data_AF-A0A941AIY3-F1
#
_entry.id   AF-A0A941AIY3-F1
#
_cell.length_a   1.000
_cell.length_b   1.000
_cell.length_c   1.000
_cell.angle_alpha   90.00
_cell.angle_beta   90.00
_cell.angle_gamma   90.00
#
_symmetry.space_group_name_H-M   'P 1'
#
loop_
_entity.id
_entity.type
_entity.pdbx_description
1 polymer ?
#
loop_
_entity_poly.entity_id
_entity_poly.type
_entity_poly.pdbx_seq_one_letter_code
_entity_poly.pdbx_strand_id
1 'polypeptide(L)'
;MSWTSQAEMVADTTELGGAGREMCGRCRATGLQPNAYAPLAGATAALGTWPLTGGGDGYAPFASDRDLVEELLDFGIAILGHYDRVVALVQTIAMRRAELLAWIASATRGDPVKEWRAEVTDCAAALEVLTGVPGRLRAAARRVAAAPAALGDTYAEVYRLVTGGRVLPHNGRWLTGEAAGRAT
;
A
#
# COMPACT_ATOMS: atom_id res chain seq x y z
N MET A 1 -4.42 8.67 -27.72
CA MET A 1 -3.80 7.91 -26.61
C MET A 1 -4.52 6.59 -26.52
N SER A 2 -3.81 5.45 -26.56
CA SER A 2 -4.41 4.11 -26.52
C SER A 2 -4.95 3.75 -25.13
N TRP A 3 -5.83 2.75 -25.04
CA TRP A 3 -6.30 2.20 -23.77
C TRP A 3 -5.14 1.57 -22.98
N THR A 4 -4.23 0.87 -23.67
CA THR A 4 -3.06 0.27 -23.03
C THR A 4 -2.18 1.33 -22.36
N SER A 5 -1.92 2.46 -23.02
CA SER A 5 -1.11 3.54 -22.45
C SER A 5 -1.78 4.17 -21.21
N GLN A 6 -3.10 4.35 -21.24
CA GLN A 6 -3.83 4.83 -20.05
C GLN A 6 -3.78 3.81 -18.90
N ALA A 7 -3.90 2.52 -19.22
CA ALA A 7 -3.80 1.44 -18.25
C ALA A 7 -2.41 1.40 -17.59
N GLU A 8 -1.33 1.55 -18.37
CA GLU A 8 0.04 1.60 -17.84
C GLU A 8 0.23 2.77 -16.87
N MET A 9 -0.24 3.97 -17.24
CA MET A 9 -0.15 5.15 -16.37
C MET A 9 -0.91 4.98 -15.05
N VAL A 10 -2.08 4.33 -15.09
CA VAL A 10 -2.92 4.12 -13.90
C VAL A 10 -2.51 2.87 -13.12
N ALA A 11 -1.79 1.92 -13.72
CA ALA A 11 -1.24 0.75 -13.04
C ALA A 11 0.04 1.06 -12.24
N ASP A 12 0.67 2.21 -12.52
CA ASP A 12 1.87 2.66 -11.82
C ASP A 12 1.54 3.09 -10.39
N THR A 13 2.02 2.30 -9.43
CA THR A 13 1.89 2.55 -7.99
C THR A 13 3.18 3.04 -7.34
N THR A 14 4.19 3.43 -8.15
CA THR A 14 5.53 3.79 -7.66
C THR A 14 5.50 4.98 -6.69
N GLU A 15 4.70 6.00 -6.98
CA GLU A 15 4.55 7.18 -6.12
C GLU A 15 3.95 6.80 -4.75
N LEU A 16 2.85 6.03 -4.75
CA LEU A 16 2.22 5.53 -3.51
C LEU A 16 3.19 4.64 -2.72
N GLY A 17 3.90 3.76 -3.40
CA GLY A 17 4.89 2.89 -2.79
C GLY A 17 6.07 3.68 -2.20
N GLY A 18 6.49 4.75 -2.87
CA GLY A 18 7.48 5.71 -2.38
C GLY A 18 7.04 6.40 -1.10
N ALA A 19 5.81 6.91 -1.05
CA ALA A 19 5.23 7.52 0.15
C ALA A 19 5.19 6.53 1.33
N GLY A 20 4.70 5.29 1.10
CA GLY A 20 4.70 4.26 2.13
C GLY A 20 6.10 3.89 2.63
N ARG A 21 7.11 3.88 1.74
CA ARG A 21 8.52 3.64 2.10
C ARG A 21 9.08 4.79 2.95
N GLU A 22 8.76 6.03 2.61
CA GLU A 22 9.17 7.20 3.39
C GLU A 22 8.59 7.14 4.80
N MET A 23 7.29 6.87 4.94
CA MET A 23 6.65 6.74 6.24
C MET A 23 7.28 5.61 7.08
N CYS A 24 7.56 4.45 6.49
CA CYS A 24 8.31 3.37 7.15
C CYS A 24 9.70 3.83 7.63
N GLY A 25 10.41 4.61 6.81
CA GLY A 25 11.71 5.20 7.17
C GLY A 25 11.61 6.15 8.37
N ARG A 26 10.59 7.00 8.40
CA ARG A 26 10.33 7.95 9.51
C ARG A 26 9.88 7.25 10.79
N CYS A 27 9.06 6.20 10.70
CA CYS A 27 8.73 5.33 11.84
C CYS A 27 10.00 4.71 12.44
N ARG A 28 10.90 4.21 11.59
CA ARG A 28 12.18 3.65 12.02
C ARG A 28 13.09 4.70 12.67
N ALA A 29 13.14 5.91 12.12
CA ALA A 29 13.89 7.03 12.69
C ALA A 29 13.38 7.48 14.06
N THR A 30 12.08 7.24 14.34
CA THR A 30 11.46 7.48 15.66
C THR A 30 11.85 6.41 16.70
N GLY A 31 12.53 5.34 16.29
CA GLY A 31 12.90 4.23 17.16
C GLY A 31 11.76 3.23 17.40
N LEU A 32 10.65 3.33 16.65
CA LEU A 32 9.57 2.36 16.73
C LEU A 32 10.09 0.97 16.32
N GLN A 33 9.69 -0.05 17.08
CA GLN A 33 9.97 -1.44 16.73
C GLN A 33 9.30 -1.78 15.39
N PRO A 34 9.97 -2.49 14.47
CA PRO A 34 9.40 -2.84 13.16
C PRO A 34 8.02 -3.51 13.21
N ASN A 35 7.75 -4.28 14.26
CA ASN A 35 6.46 -4.94 14.46
C ASN A 35 5.31 -3.94 14.70
N ALA A 36 5.59 -2.78 15.30
CA ALA A 36 4.59 -1.77 15.63
C ALA A 36 3.94 -1.14 14.37
N TYR A 37 4.71 -1.06 13.28
CA TYR A 37 4.24 -0.54 11.98
C TYR A 37 4.28 -1.60 10.88
N ALA A 38 4.25 -2.88 11.23
CA ALA A 38 4.21 -3.99 10.27
C ALA A 38 3.05 -3.88 9.26
N PRO A 39 1.84 -3.40 9.61
CA PRO A 39 0.79 -3.18 8.62
C PRO A 39 1.19 -2.15 7.56
N LEU A 40 1.82 -1.03 7.95
CA LEU A 40 2.33 -0.03 6.99
C LEU A 40 3.39 -0.63 6.08
N ALA A 41 4.35 -1.37 6.63
CA ALA A 41 5.38 -2.08 5.84
C ALA A 41 4.75 -3.07 4.85
N GLY A 42 3.72 -3.81 5.28
CA GLY A 42 2.97 -4.72 4.41
C GLY A 42 2.15 -3.99 3.33
N ALA A 43 1.64 -2.79 3.61
CA ALA A 43 0.98 -1.96 2.60
C ALA A 43 1.96 -1.51 1.53
N THR A 44 3.13 -1.00 1.92
CA THR A 44 4.23 -0.61 1.02
C THR A 44 4.68 -1.79 0.15
N ALA A 45 4.80 -2.98 0.74
CA ALA A 45 5.12 -4.20 0.00
C ALA A 45 4.04 -4.56 -1.04
N ALA A 46 2.76 -4.42 -0.69
CA ALA A 46 1.64 -4.69 -1.59
C ALA A 46 1.61 -3.72 -2.79
N LEU A 47 2.16 -2.52 -2.64
CA LEU A 47 2.33 -1.53 -3.72
C LEU A 47 3.56 -1.81 -4.60
N GLY A 48 4.30 -2.90 -4.35
CA GLY A 48 5.43 -3.35 -5.17
C GLY A 48 6.76 -2.67 -4.82
N THR A 49 6.84 -1.94 -3.71
CA THR A 49 8.07 -1.24 -3.33
C THR A 49 8.97 -2.08 -2.45
N TRP A 50 10.25 -2.12 -2.80
CA TRP A 50 11.33 -2.68 -1.99
C TRP A 50 12.62 -1.86 -2.18
N PRO A 51 13.47 -1.67 -1.14
CA PRO A 51 13.26 -2.04 0.26
C PRO A 51 12.16 -1.22 0.94
N LEU A 52 11.52 -1.80 1.97
CA LEU A 52 10.35 -1.20 2.66
C LEU A 52 10.70 0.00 3.54
N THR A 53 11.93 0.07 4.01
CA THR A 53 12.51 1.24 4.66
C THR A 53 13.72 1.65 3.82
N GLY A 54 13.94 2.95 3.59
CA GLY A 54 15.34 3.36 3.38
C GLY A 54 16.15 3.02 4.65
N GLY A 55 17.49 3.11 4.63
CA GLY A 55 18.37 2.56 5.66
C GLY A 55 18.19 3.08 7.11
N GLY A 56 17.13 3.84 7.42
CA GLY A 56 16.94 4.56 8.69
C GLY A 56 17.74 5.86 8.70
N ASP A 57 18.96 5.81 8.17
CA ASP A 57 19.85 6.96 7.99
C ASP A 57 19.31 7.87 6.87
N GLY A 58 18.80 9.05 7.24
CA GLY A 58 18.36 10.09 6.30
C GLY A 58 16.89 10.53 6.39
N TYR A 59 16.08 9.92 7.27
CA TYR A 59 14.70 10.36 7.49
C TYR A 59 14.57 11.15 8.80
N ALA A 60 13.84 12.26 8.76
CA ALA A 60 13.43 12.97 9.97
C ALA A 60 12.31 12.18 10.67
N PRO A 61 12.39 11.92 11.99
CA PRO A 61 11.33 11.24 12.73
C PRO A 61 10.02 12.04 12.67
N PHE A 62 8.90 11.38 12.96
CA PHE A 62 7.63 12.09 13.17
C PHE A 62 7.75 12.97 14.42
N ALA A 63 7.23 14.20 14.35
CA ALA A 63 7.29 15.11 15.50
C ALA A 63 6.30 14.70 16.60
N SER A 64 5.22 14.01 16.22
CA SER A 64 4.23 13.46 17.15
C SER A 64 3.49 12.25 16.56
N ASP A 65 2.82 11.46 17.43
CA ASP A 65 1.92 10.39 16.99
C ASP A 65 0.76 10.93 16.14
N ARG A 66 0.35 12.18 16.39
CA ARG A 66 -0.69 12.85 15.61
C ARG A 66 -0.27 13.00 14.15
N ASP A 67 0.95 13.48 13.91
CA ASP A 67 1.47 13.65 12.54
C ASP A 67 1.56 12.30 11.80
N LEU A 68 1.99 11.24 12.50
CA LEU A 68 2.00 9.89 11.95
C LEU A 68 0.58 9.41 11.56
N VAL A 69 -0.41 9.62 12.43
CA VAL A 69 -1.79 9.21 12.16
C VAL A 69 -2.40 10.03 11.02
N GLU A 70 -2.16 11.34 10.97
CA GLU A 70 -2.62 12.21 9.88
C GLU A 70 -2.03 11.75 8.54
N GLU A 71 -0.72 11.47 8.46
CA GLU A 71 -0.11 10.94 7.23
C GLU A 71 -0.60 9.53 6.86
N LEU A 72 -0.91 8.66 7.84
CA LEU A 72 -1.53 7.36 7.58
C LEU A 72 -2.93 7.49 6.97
N LEU A 73 -3.71 8.47 7.42
CA LEU A 73 -5.03 8.74 6.86
C LEU A 73 -4.92 9.26 5.43
N ASP A 74 -4.05 10.25 5.20
CA ASP A 74 -3.81 10.81 3.87
C ASP A 74 -3.30 9.73 2.89
N PHE A 75 -2.39 8.87 3.35
CA PHE A 75 -1.91 7.74 2.57
C PHE A 75 -3.02 6.74 2.23
N GLY A 76 -3.89 6.43 3.20
CA GLY A 76 -5.06 5.58 3.00
C GLY A 76 -6.03 6.18 1.96
N ILE A 77 -6.30 7.48 2.06
CA ILE A 77 -7.14 8.22 1.11
C ILE A 77 -6.52 8.19 -0.30
N ALA A 78 -5.21 8.40 -0.42
CA ALA A 78 -4.50 8.36 -1.69
C ALA A 78 -4.59 6.97 -2.36
N ILE A 79 -4.43 5.89 -1.59
CA ILE A 79 -4.59 4.51 -2.09
C ILE A 79 -6.03 4.27 -2.58
N LEU A 80 -7.04 4.69 -1.80
CA LEU A 80 -8.45 4.52 -2.18
C LEU A 80 -8.82 5.34 -3.41
N GLY A 81 -8.37 6.59 -3.50
CA GLY A 81 -8.59 7.42 -4.68
C GLY A 81 -7.90 6.86 -5.93
N HIS A 82 -6.74 6.21 -5.79
CA HIS A 82 -6.10 5.51 -6.91
C HIS A 82 -6.83 4.20 -7.27
N TYR A 83 -7.33 3.45 -6.28
CA TYR A 83 -8.19 2.29 -6.50
C TYR A 83 -9.45 2.65 -7.30
N ASP A 84 -10.14 3.72 -6.92
CA ASP A 84 -11.36 4.16 -7.60
C ASP A 84 -11.08 4.54 -9.06
N ARG A 85 -9.95 5.21 -9.33
CA ARG A 85 -9.50 5.51 -10.70
C ARG A 85 -9.26 4.25 -11.53
N VAL A 86 -8.58 3.25 -10.96
CA VAL A 86 -8.33 1.96 -11.64
C VAL A 86 -9.65 1.25 -11.94
N VAL A 87 -10.56 1.17 -10.97
CA VAL A 87 -11.85 0.48 -11.14
C VAL A 87 -12.71 1.16 -12.19
N ALA A 88 -12.80 2.50 -12.17
CA ALA A 88 -13.53 3.26 -13.16
C ALA A 88 -12.97 3.04 -14.58
N LEU A 89 -11.64 2.99 -14.72
CA LEU A 89 -11.00 2.72 -16.01
C LEU A 89 -11.29 1.30 -16.49
N VAL A 90 -11.18 0.28 -15.62
CA VAL A 90 -11.54 -1.11 -15.95
C VAL A 90 -12.97 -1.22 -16.47
N GLN A 91 -13.93 -0.59 -15.79
CA GLN A 91 -15.34 -0.58 -16.20
C GLN A 91 -15.53 0.10 -17.55
N THR A 92 -14.87 1.23 -17.76
CA THR A 92 -14.93 1.99 -19.01
C THR A 92 -14.39 1.18 -20.20
N ILE A 93 -13.23 0.56 -20.04
CA ILE A 93 -12.61 -0.28 -21.08
C ILE A 93 -13.46 -1.53 -21.36
N ALA A 94 -14.00 -2.17 -20.32
CA ALA A 94 -14.85 -3.34 -20.47
C ALA A 94 -16.14 -3.01 -21.24
N MET A 95 -16.78 -1.87 -20.93
CA MET A 95 -17.97 -1.40 -21.64
C MET A 95 -17.64 -1.13 -23.12
N ARG A 96 -16.56 -0.37 -23.37
CA ARG A 96 -16.14 -0.04 -24.73
C ARG A 96 -15.85 -1.30 -25.56
N ARG A 97 -15.18 -2.29 -24.97
CA ARG A 97 -14.92 -3.57 -25.62
C ARG A 97 -16.21 -4.31 -25.97
N ALA A 98 -17.20 -4.30 -25.09
CA ALA A 98 -18.49 -4.94 -25.34
C ALA A 98 -19.25 -4.25 -26.49
N GLU A 99 -19.26 -2.91 -26.52
CA GLU A 99 -19.85 -2.13 -27.63
C GLU A 99 -19.21 -2.46 -28.97
N LEU A 100 -17.88 -2.47 -29.03
CA LEU A 100 -17.14 -2.78 -30.27
C LEU A 100 -17.43 -4.20 -30.76
N LEU A 101 -17.51 -5.18 -29.84
CA LEU A 101 -17.88 -6.55 -30.21
C LEU A 101 -19.30 -6.63 -30.76
N ALA A 102 -20.25 -5.86 -30.22
CA ALA A 102 -21.60 -5.77 -30.75
C ALA A 102 -21.61 -5.16 -32.15
N TRP A 103 -20.88 -4.07 -32.38
CA TRP A 103 -20.75 -3.43 -33.70
C TRP A 103 -20.14 -4.37 -34.74
N ILE A 104 -19.09 -5.11 -34.37
CA ILE A 104 -18.47 -6.12 -35.24
C ILE A 104 -19.48 -7.23 -35.59
N ALA A 105 -20.29 -7.68 -34.64
CA ALA A 105 -21.28 -8.73 -34.85
C ALA A 105 -22.43 -8.29 -35.79
N SER A 106 -22.81 -7.02 -35.75
CA SER A 106 -23.83 -6.43 -36.63
C SER A 106 -23.28 -5.78 -37.90
N ALA A 107 -21.99 -5.93 -38.17
CA ALA A 107 -21.31 -5.20 -39.24
C ALA A 107 -21.83 -5.58 -40.64
N THR A 108 -21.94 -4.58 -41.49
CA THR A 108 -22.34 -4.66 -42.89
C THR A 108 -21.17 -4.29 -43.81
N ARG A 109 -21.37 -4.42 -45.13
CA ARG A 109 -20.34 -4.10 -46.12
C ARG A 109 -20.03 -2.59 -46.07
N GLY A 110 -18.77 -2.26 -45.82
CA GLY A 110 -18.29 -0.87 -45.73
C GLY A 110 -17.97 -0.42 -44.31
N ASP A 111 -18.36 -1.19 -43.30
CA ASP A 111 -18.05 -0.87 -41.90
C ASP A 111 -16.55 -1.05 -41.59
N PRO A 112 -15.98 -0.23 -40.69
CA PRO A 112 -14.55 -0.24 -40.33
C PRO A 112 -14.23 -1.37 -39.34
N VAL A 113 -14.54 -2.61 -39.71
CA VAL A 113 -14.39 -3.79 -38.85
C VAL A 113 -12.92 -4.02 -38.46
N LYS A 114 -11.97 -3.66 -39.33
CA LYS A 114 -10.54 -3.82 -39.05
C LYS A 114 -10.10 -2.90 -37.90
N GLU A 115 -10.57 -1.67 -37.91
CA GLU A 115 -10.31 -0.66 -36.90
C GLU A 115 -10.94 -1.05 -35.57
N TRP A 116 -12.21 -1.49 -35.58
CA TRP A 116 -12.88 -1.98 -34.37
C TRP A 116 -12.16 -3.18 -33.75
N ARG A 117 -11.67 -4.12 -34.57
CA ARG A 117 -10.88 -5.27 -34.08
C ARG A 117 -9.56 -4.83 -33.45
N ALA A 118 -8.88 -3.85 -34.04
CA ALA A 118 -7.66 -3.30 -33.46
C ALA A 118 -7.94 -2.66 -32.09
N GLU A 119 -9.04 -1.91 -31.96
CA GLU A 119 -9.44 -1.29 -30.70
C GLU A 119 -9.87 -2.34 -29.65
N VAL A 120 -10.54 -3.43 -30.04
CA VAL A 120 -10.85 -4.56 -29.14
C VAL A 120 -9.58 -5.19 -28.57
N THR A 121 -8.55 -5.36 -29.42
CA THR A 121 -7.25 -5.89 -28.98
C THR A 121 -6.57 -4.93 -28.00
N ASP A 122 -6.60 -3.62 -28.26
CA ASP A 122 -6.06 -2.61 -27.33
C ASP A 122 -6.83 -2.59 -26.00
N CYS A 123 -8.15 -2.71 -26.02
CA CYS A 123 -8.96 -2.86 -24.79
C CYS A 123 -8.58 -4.13 -24.00
N ALA A 124 -8.34 -5.24 -24.69
CA ALA A 124 -7.97 -6.50 -24.04
C ALA A 124 -6.58 -6.41 -23.39
N ALA A 125 -5.60 -5.84 -24.09
CA ALA A 125 -4.26 -5.60 -23.55
C ALA A 125 -4.29 -4.65 -22.34
N ALA A 126 -5.09 -3.58 -22.41
CA ALA A 126 -5.26 -2.66 -21.29
C ALA A 126 -5.87 -3.34 -20.04
N LEU A 127 -6.88 -4.20 -20.21
CA LEU A 127 -7.45 -4.97 -19.10
C LEU A 127 -6.45 -5.97 -18.50
N GLU A 128 -5.58 -6.55 -19.33
CA GLU A 128 -4.49 -7.41 -18.87
C GLU A 128 -3.49 -6.63 -18.01
N VAL A 129 -3.09 -5.42 -18.43
CA VAL A 129 -2.22 -4.52 -17.62
C VAL A 129 -2.84 -4.19 -16.27
N LEU A 130 -4.15 -3.91 -16.23
CA LEU A 130 -4.86 -3.59 -15.00
C LEU A 130 -5.16 -4.82 -14.12
N THR A 131 -4.85 -6.03 -14.61
CA THR A 131 -5.14 -7.26 -13.88
C THR A 131 -4.34 -7.30 -12.57
N GLY A 132 -5.04 -7.58 -11.47
CA GLY A 132 -4.43 -7.67 -10.13
C GLY A 132 -4.16 -6.31 -9.45
N VAL A 133 -4.11 -5.19 -10.18
CA VAL A 133 -3.89 -3.85 -9.61
C VAL A 133 -4.94 -3.50 -8.53
N PRO A 134 -6.26 -3.68 -8.75
CA PRO A 134 -7.25 -3.44 -7.71
C PRO A 134 -7.06 -4.32 -6.46
N GLY A 135 -6.58 -5.55 -6.66
CA GLY A 135 -6.31 -6.50 -5.58
C GLY A 135 -5.17 -6.02 -4.68
N ARG A 136 -4.08 -5.55 -5.29
CA ARG A 136 -2.93 -4.97 -4.58
C ARG A 136 -3.32 -3.72 -3.79
N LEU A 137 -4.05 -2.79 -4.42
CA LEU A 137 -4.49 -1.55 -3.78
C LEU A 137 -5.45 -1.81 -2.61
N ARG A 138 -6.41 -2.73 -2.78
CA ARG A 138 -7.29 -3.15 -1.69
C ARG A 138 -6.50 -3.79 -0.54
N ALA A 139 -5.50 -4.60 -0.87
CA ALA A 139 -4.64 -5.23 0.11
C ALA A 139 -3.75 -4.21 0.84
N ALA A 140 -3.31 -3.14 0.17
CA ALA A 140 -2.61 -2.03 0.78
C ALA A 140 -3.54 -1.22 1.70
N ALA A 141 -4.72 -0.81 1.21
CA ALA A 141 -5.71 -0.04 1.98
C ALA A 141 -6.12 -0.75 3.28
N ARG A 142 -6.41 -2.07 3.22
CA ARG A 142 -6.74 -2.87 4.41
C ARG A 142 -5.62 -2.86 5.45
N ARG A 143 -4.36 -2.88 5.00
CA ARG A 143 -3.21 -2.88 5.89
C ARG A 143 -2.94 -1.50 6.49
N VAL A 144 -3.07 -0.43 5.71
CA VAL A 144 -2.99 0.94 6.23
C VAL A 144 -4.08 1.18 7.27
N ALA A 145 -5.32 0.76 7.00
CA ALA A 145 -6.43 0.88 7.95
C ALA A 145 -6.19 0.11 9.28
N ALA A 146 -5.37 -0.94 9.27
CA ALA A 146 -5.00 -1.69 10.47
C ALA A 146 -3.83 -1.07 11.26
N ALA A 147 -3.08 -0.14 10.66
CA ALA A 147 -1.88 0.43 11.27
C ALA A 147 -2.16 1.18 12.59
N PRO A 148 -3.21 2.04 12.71
CA PRO A 148 -3.49 2.72 13.98
C PRO A 148 -3.76 1.77 15.14
N ALA A 149 -4.51 0.68 14.89
CA ALA A 149 -4.80 -0.32 15.92
C ALA A 149 -3.53 -1.06 16.37
N ALA A 150 -2.68 -1.47 15.43
CA ALA A 150 -1.41 -2.13 15.73
C ALA A 150 -0.44 -1.24 16.53
N LEU A 151 -0.39 0.07 16.20
CA LEU A 151 0.36 1.06 16.95
C LEU A 151 -0.19 1.21 18.37
N GLY A 152 -1.51 1.33 18.51
CA GLY A 152 -2.20 1.41 19.81
C GLY A 152 -1.97 0.20 20.70
N ASP A 153 -2.07 -1.02 20.15
CA ASP A 153 -1.84 -2.27 20.88
C ASP A 153 -0.40 -2.36 21.40
N THR A 154 0.57 -1.92 20.59
CA THR A 154 1.98 -1.86 21.00
C THR A 154 2.18 -0.91 22.18
N TYR A 155 1.57 0.27 22.16
CA TYR A 155 1.63 1.20 23.29
C TYR A 155 0.89 0.67 24.53
N ALA A 156 -0.26 0.02 24.34
CA ALA A 156 -1.03 -0.58 25.44
C ALA A 156 -0.26 -1.73 26.14
N GLU A 157 0.54 -2.51 25.41
CA GLU A 157 1.46 -3.49 25.99
C GLU A 157 2.54 -2.83 26.84
N VAL A 158 3.14 -1.74 26.37
CA VAL A 158 4.11 -0.96 27.15
C VAL A 158 3.48 -0.41 28.43
N TYR A 159 2.29 0.19 28.34
CA TYR A 159 1.57 0.69 29.51
C TYR A 159 1.19 -0.42 30.48
N ARG A 160 0.71 -1.58 30.01
CA ARG A 160 0.41 -2.75 30.86
C ARG A 160 1.66 -3.27 31.56
N LEU A 161 2.81 -3.24 30.90
CA LEU A 161 4.09 -3.65 31.47
C LEU A 161 4.54 -2.70 32.58
N VAL A 162 4.48 -1.39 32.34
CA VAL A 162 4.83 -0.36 33.34
C VAL A 162 3.87 -0.37 34.53
N THR A 163 2.56 -0.41 34.28
CA THR A 163 1.54 -0.45 35.35
C THR A 163 1.55 -1.75 36.15
N GLY A 164 2.00 -2.85 35.56
CA GLY A 164 2.25 -4.12 36.25
C GLY A 164 3.54 -4.14 37.10
N GLY A 165 4.23 -3.00 37.25
CA GLY A 165 5.47 -2.90 38.03
C GLY A 165 6.69 -3.57 37.38
N ARG A 166 6.62 -3.89 36.09
CA ARG A 166 7.70 -4.53 35.35
C ARG A 166 8.56 -3.47 34.66
N VAL A 167 9.86 -3.73 34.55
CA VAL A 167 10.82 -2.78 33.99
C VAL A 167 10.96 -3.00 32.49
N LEU A 168 10.97 -1.90 31.71
CA LEU A 168 11.20 -1.94 30.27
C LEU A 168 12.64 -2.42 29.96
N PRO A 169 12.83 -3.33 28.99
CA PRO A 169 14.16 -3.70 28.54
C PRO A 169 14.83 -2.52 27.80
N HIS A 170 16.03 -2.15 28.23
CA HIS A 170 16.84 -1.12 27.57
C HIS A 170 17.60 -1.77 26.42
N ASN A 171 17.41 -1.30 25.18
CA ASN A 171 18.01 -1.88 23.98
C ASN A 171 17.78 -3.40 23.83
N GLY A 172 16.58 -3.89 24.18
CA GLY A 172 16.24 -5.32 24.09
C GLY A 172 16.90 -6.22 25.15
N ARG A 173 17.57 -5.65 26.16
CA ARG A 173 18.11 -6.38 27.32
C ARG A 173 17.30 -6.07 28.57
N TRP A 174 16.90 -7.11 29.29
CA TRP A 174 16.26 -6.97 30.61
C TRP A 174 17.26 -6.41 31.60
N LEU A 175 17.03 -5.17 32.05
CA LEU A 175 17.76 -4.51 33.14
C LEU A 175 17.20 -4.90 34.51
N THR A 176 16.53 -6.04 34.63
CA THR A 176 16.25 -6.60 35.95
C THR A 176 17.57 -7.12 36.47
N GLY A 177 18.21 -6.37 37.36
CA GLY A 177 19.42 -6.76 38.07
C GLY A 177 19.23 -7.97 38.99
N GLU A 178 18.65 -9.06 38.49
CA GLU A 178 18.90 -10.39 39.01
C GLU A 178 20.36 -10.68 38.71
N ALA A 179 21.19 -10.38 39.71
CA ALA A 179 22.50 -10.97 39.84
C ALA A 179 22.35 -12.46 39.52
N ALA A 180 23.09 -12.92 38.51
CA ALA A 180 23.38 -14.32 38.33
C ALA A 180 23.69 -14.88 39.73
N GLY A 181 22.78 -15.71 40.24
CA GLY A 181 22.85 -16.24 41.59
C GLY A 181 24.25 -16.80 41.79
N ARG A 182 24.95 -16.28 42.80
CA ARG A 182 26.16 -16.91 43.32
C ARG A 182 25.78 -18.35 43.63
N ALA A 183 26.32 -19.28 42.87
CA ALA A 183 26.41 -20.66 43.29
C ALA A 183 27.32 -20.69 44.53
N THR A 184 26.69 -20.85 45.70
CA THR A 184 27.30 -21.44 46.89
C THR A 184 26.74 -22.83 47.05
#